data_AF-A0A1E4A2E0-F1
#
_entry.id   AF-A0A1E4A2E0-F1
#
_cell.length_a   1.000
_cell.length_b   1.000
_cell.length_c   1.000
_cell.angle_alpha   90.00
_cell.angle_beta   90.00
_cell.angle_gamma   90.00
#
_symmetry.space_group_name_H-M   'P 1'
#
loop_
_entity.id
_entity.type
_entity.pdbx_description
1 polymer ?
#
loop_
_entity_poly.entity_id
_entity_poly.type
_entity_poly.pdbx_seq_one_letter_code
_entity_poly.pdbx_strand_id
1 'polypeptide(L)'
;MKKIVFYTPVLLLIHLIISCDSEYENPCAKLVKGVYQYPEFPKDHSLTREQMHQYIDLPQDIRNCISTDGLIESCLTYPEIRLIDAGSSPQKGYNLVFSMFSGLGELEQRTDASDQLLVKYESIDPLKISSFEEVIEAGRYSSNLRTIEIIISQYNFLNKLTNQQKKMLGSRARSVYLLKKEKADYYGLFGLSFTAAILGRLMKVDKYPTFMETYNPRLQEWDVVEHYWPTTFETTETIYAISEDYLNSLN
;
A
#
# COMPACT_ATOMS: atom_id res chain seq x y z
N MET A 1 81.19 47.77 -10.90
CA MET A 1 81.20 46.82 -9.76
C MET A 1 79.76 46.63 -9.31
N LYS A 2 79.35 45.36 -9.08
CA LYS A 2 78.00 44.85 -8.71
C LYS A 2 77.03 44.54 -9.86
N LYS A 3 76.77 43.24 -9.99
CA LYS A 3 75.75 42.54 -10.79
C LYS A 3 74.36 42.88 -10.26
N ILE A 4 73.37 43.02 -11.14
CA ILE A 4 71.96 42.76 -10.80
C ILE A 4 71.37 41.91 -11.92
N VAL A 5 71.01 40.69 -11.54
CA VAL A 5 70.34 39.67 -12.35
C VAL A 5 68.85 39.98 -12.29
N PHE A 6 68.18 40.14 -13.44
CA PHE A 6 66.72 40.19 -13.50
C PHE A 6 66.20 38.83 -13.96
N TYR A 7 65.67 38.08 -12.99
CA TYR A 7 64.91 36.85 -13.21
C TYR A 7 63.52 37.21 -13.75
N THR A 8 63.14 36.59 -14.87
CA THR A 8 61.74 36.47 -15.32
C THR A 8 60.92 35.64 -14.31
N PRO A 9 59.78 36.13 -13.81
CA PRO A 9 58.81 35.26 -13.16
C PRO A 9 57.86 34.71 -14.23
N VAL A 10 57.96 33.42 -14.49
CA VAL A 10 56.91 32.65 -15.15
C VAL A 10 55.73 32.59 -14.18
N LEU A 11 54.66 33.32 -14.49
CA LEU A 11 53.39 33.26 -13.76
C LEU A 11 52.71 31.92 -14.07
N LEU A 12 52.93 30.93 -13.20
CA LEU A 12 52.22 29.66 -13.20
C LEU A 12 50.84 29.90 -12.54
N LEU A 13 49.85 30.22 -13.38
CA LEU A 13 48.44 30.26 -13.02
C LEU A 13 47.95 28.83 -12.79
N ILE A 14 48.11 28.33 -11.55
CA ILE A 14 47.44 27.12 -11.09
C ILE A 14 46.00 27.51 -10.79
N HIS A 15 45.10 27.25 -11.74
CA HIS A 15 43.67 27.20 -11.46
C HIS A 15 43.42 25.98 -10.56
N LEU A 16 43.31 26.24 -9.26
CA LEU A 16 42.64 25.35 -8.31
C LEU A 16 41.17 25.26 -8.73
N ILE A 17 40.87 24.30 -9.60
CA ILE A 17 39.51 23.78 -9.74
C ILE A 17 39.28 22.99 -8.45
N ILE A 18 38.81 23.68 -7.41
CA ILE A 18 38.18 23.02 -6.28
C ILE A 18 36.86 22.50 -6.85
N SER A 19 36.89 21.30 -7.44
CA SER A 19 35.70 20.47 -7.53
C SER A 19 35.32 20.20 -6.08
N CYS A 20 34.38 20.98 -5.55
CA CYS A 20 33.58 20.51 -4.45
C CYS A 20 32.78 19.34 -5.01
N ASP A 21 33.38 18.15 -5.01
CA ASP A 21 32.62 16.92 -5.04
C ASP A 21 31.86 16.90 -3.70
N SER A 22 30.70 17.56 -3.67
CA SER A 22 29.69 17.16 -2.70
C SER A 22 29.40 15.71 -3.05
N GLU A 23 29.89 14.77 -2.25
CA GLU A 23 29.48 13.38 -2.33
C GLU A 23 27.95 13.39 -2.35
N TYR A 24 27.38 13.14 -3.52
CA TYR A 24 25.94 13.03 -3.67
C TYR A 24 25.56 11.78 -2.90
N GLU A 25 25.20 11.96 -1.64
CA GLU A 25 24.83 10.88 -0.75
C GLU A 25 23.72 10.08 -1.43
N ASN A 26 23.99 8.81 -1.70
CA ASN A 26 23.04 7.94 -2.39
C ASN A 26 21.74 7.94 -1.56
N PRO A 27 20.61 8.49 -2.07
CA PRO A 27 19.39 8.65 -1.28
C PRO A 27 18.83 7.29 -0.82
N CYS A 28 19.15 6.23 -1.54
CA CYS A 28 18.76 4.85 -1.25
C CYS A 28 19.53 4.25 -0.07
N ALA A 29 20.63 4.86 0.37
CA ALA A 29 21.33 4.47 1.60
C ALA A 29 20.44 4.63 2.85
N LYS A 30 19.36 5.42 2.75
CA LYS A 30 18.34 5.60 3.80
C LYS A 30 17.39 4.39 3.92
N LEU A 31 17.39 3.46 2.97
CA LEU A 31 16.54 2.27 3.02
C LEU A 31 17.14 1.22 3.94
N VAL A 32 16.33 0.72 4.88
CA VAL A 32 16.71 -0.40 5.75
C VAL A 32 16.05 -1.66 5.22
N LYS A 33 16.86 -2.62 4.75
CA LYS A 33 16.37 -3.84 4.07
C LYS A 33 15.41 -3.54 2.90
N GLY A 34 15.67 -2.46 2.17
CA GLY A 34 14.84 -2.04 1.02
C GLY A 34 13.58 -1.26 1.39
N VAL A 35 13.30 -1.04 2.68
CA VAL A 35 12.10 -0.34 3.18
C VAL A 35 12.47 1.05 3.70
N TYR A 36 11.70 2.07 3.32
CA TYR A 36 11.86 3.42 3.86
C TYR A 36 11.45 3.45 5.33
N GLN A 37 12.34 3.99 6.17
CA GLN A 37 12.09 4.19 7.60
C GLN A 37 11.63 5.63 7.83
N TYR A 38 10.38 5.78 8.25
CA TYR A 38 9.83 7.10 8.54
C TYR A 38 10.48 7.70 9.79
N PRO A 39 10.76 9.02 9.79
CA PRO A 39 11.32 9.67 10.95
C PRO A 39 10.30 9.71 12.11
N GLU A 40 10.80 9.66 13.34
CA GLU A 40 9.98 9.95 14.52
C GLU A 40 9.62 11.44 14.56
N PHE A 41 8.38 11.74 14.96
CA PHE A 41 7.95 13.12 15.13
C PHE A 41 8.76 13.82 16.23
N PRO A 42 9.11 15.10 16.06
CA PRO A 42 9.71 15.91 17.12
C PRO A 42 8.84 15.92 18.37
N LYS A 43 9.46 15.68 19.54
CA LYS A 43 8.76 15.62 20.84
C LYS A 43 8.23 16.97 21.32
N ASP A 44 8.70 18.06 20.73
CA ASP A 44 8.28 19.42 21.07
C ASP A 44 6.96 19.84 20.42
N HIS A 45 6.37 18.96 19.58
CA HIS A 45 5.12 19.22 18.85
C HIS A 45 5.14 20.54 18.05
N SER A 46 6.32 20.94 17.58
CA SER A 46 6.53 22.21 16.89
C SER A 46 5.98 22.25 15.46
N LEU A 47 5.67 21.09 14.87
CA LEU A 47 5.23 20.97 13.48
C LEU A 47 3.72 21.22 13.34
N THR A 48 3.32 22.00 12.34
CA THR A 48 1.92 22.08 11.89
C THR A 48 1.48 20.76 11.25
N ARG A 49 0.18 20.61 10.97
CA ARG A 49 -0.35 19.42 10.29
C ARG A 49 0.28 19.21 8.92
N GLU A 50 0.42 20.28 8.15
CA GLU A 50 1.01 20.26 6.80
C GLU A 50 2.50 19.92 6.88
N GLN A 51 3.22 20.46 7.86
CA GLN A 51 4.62 20.14 8.09
C GLN A 51 4.80 18.69 8.52
N MET A 52 3.91 18.16 9.37
CA MET A 52 3.92 16.74 9.74
C MET A 52 3.75 15.86 8.51
N HIS A 53 2.80 16.17 7.61
CA HIS A 53 2.61 15.39 6.38
C HIS A 53 3.86 15.39 5.50
N GLN A 54 4.48 16.54 5.27
CA GLN A 54 5.73 16.63 4.51
C GLN A 54 6.87 15.86 5.18
N TYR A 55 6.91 15.87 6.52
CA TYR A 55 7.95 15.23 7.30
C TYR A 55 7.91 13.69 7.23
N ILE A 56 6.73 13.10 7.06
CA ILE A 56 6.54 11.65 6.92
C ILE A 56 6.15 11.23 5.50
N ASP A 57 6.28 12.10 4.49
CA ASP A 57 6.03 11.73 3.10
C ASP A 57 7.18 10.87 2.53
N LEU A 58 6.92 10.16 1.43
CA LEU A 58 7.96 9.42 0.71
C LEU A 58 8.87 10.41 -0.06
N PRO A 59 10.17 10.50 0.29
CA PRO A 59 11.10 11.41 -0.38
C PRO A 59 11.22 11.12 -1.88
N GLN A 60 11.22 12.17 -2.71
CA GLN A 60 11.27 12.06 -4.17
C GLN A 60 12.54 11.36 -4.67
N ASP A 61 13.66 11.61 -4.00
CA ASP A 61 14.98 11.02 -4.30
C ASP A 61 15.03 9.50 -4.07
N ILE A 62 14.16 8.96 -3.21
CA ILE A 62 14.05 7.52 -2.93
C ILE A 62 13.17 6.78 -3.95
N ARG A 63 12.20 7.45 -4.58
CA ARG A 63 11.21 6.83 -5.47
C ARG A 63 11.83 6.06 -6.62
N ASN A 64 12.94 6.57 -7.17
CA ASN A 64 13.63 5.99 -8.31
C ASN A 64 14.42 4.71 -8.00
N CYS A 65 14.62 4.38 -6.73
CA CYS A 65 15.46 3.23 -6.34
C CYS A 65 14.84 2.29 -5.32
N ILE A 66 13.81 2.72 -4.59
CA ILE A 66 13.04 1.79 -3.77
C ILE A 66 12.36 0.76 -4.68
N SER A 67 12.53 -0.52 -4.38
CA SER A 67 11.85 -1.61 -5.09
C SER A 67 10.34 -1.55 -4.85
N THR A 68 9.55 -2.21 -5.70
CA THR A 68 8.08 -2.22 -5.53
C THR A 68 7.67 -2.94 -4.25
N ASP A 69 8.35 -4.04 -3.90
CA ASP A 69 8.17 -4.73 -2.61
C ASP A 69 8.50 -3.81 -1.43
N GLY A 70 9.66 -3.13 -1.48
CA GLY A 70 10.05 -2.17 -0.46
C GLY A 70 9.06 -1.01 -0.30
N LEU A 71 8.50 -0.53 -1.41
CA LEU A 71 7.47 0.50 -1.42
C LEU A 71 6.16 0.01 -0.80
N ILE A 72 5.73 -1.22 -1.10
CA ILE A 72 4.54 -1.84 -0.49
C ILE A 72 4.71 -1.89 1.03
N GLU A 73 5.87 -2.37 1.53
CA GLU A 73 6.15 -2.38 2.96
C GLU A 73 6.12 -0.96 3.54
N SER A 74 6.73 0.02 2.87
CA SER A 74 6.68 1.41 3.30
C SER A 74 5.26 1.96 3.38
N CYS A 75 4.39 1.67 2.41
CA CYS A 75 2.97 2.03 2.46
C CYS A 75 2.25 1.39 3.65
N LEU A 76 2.53 0.12 3.95
CA LEU A 76 1.93 -0.60 5.08
C LEU A 76 2.42 -0.10 6.44
N THR A 77 3.65 0.42 6.51
CA THR A 77 4.24 0.98 7.73
C THR A 77 4.16 2.51 7.82
N TYR A 78 3.44 3.16 6.91
CA TYR A 78 3.25 4.61 6.93
C TYR A 78 2.64 5.04 8.29
N PRO A 79 3.22 6.03 9.00
CA PRO A 79 2.81 6.33 10.39
C PRO A 79 1.32 6.65 10.55
N GLU A 80 0.72 7.28 9.53
CA GLU A 80 -0.68 7.70 9.52
C GLU A 80 -1.59 6.75 8.72
N ILE A 81 -1.14 5.52 8.40
CA ILE A 81 -1.94 4.54 7.64
C ILE A 81 -3.28 4.21 8.33
N ARG A 82 -3.33 4.34 9.67
CA ARG A 82 -4.55 4.12 10.46
C ARG A 82 -5.62 5.18 10.25
N LEU A 83 -5.31 6.32 9.61
CA LEU A 83 -6.33 7.31 9.23
C LEU A 83 -7.34 6.73 8.21
N ILE A 84 -7.06 5.58 7.60
CA ILE A 84 -8.06 4.78 6.89
C ILE A 84 -9.31 4.54 7.75
N ASP A 85 -9.14 4.40 9.06
CA ASP A 85 -10.24 4.11 10.00
C ASP A 85 -10.95 5.36 10.51
N ALA A 86 -10.30 6.52 10.35
CA ALA A 86 -10.88 7.81 10.74
C ALA A 86 -11.87 8.34 9.69
N GLY A 87 -11.90 7.75 8.50
CA GLY A 87 -12.85 8.11 7.45
C GLY A 87 -14.28 7.71 7.78
N SER A 88 -15.26 8.40 7.16
CA SER A 88 -16.68 7.98 7.26
C SER A 88 -16.98 6.66 6.51
N SER A 89 -15.96 6.07 5.90
CA SER A 89 -15.86 4.68 5.43
C SER A 89 -14.38 4.37 5.19
N PRO A 90 -13.95 3.09 5.24
CA PRO A 90 -12.58 2.72 4.90
C PRO A 90 -12.15 3.18 3.51
N GLN A 91 -13.06 3.23 2.53
CA GLN A 91 -12.72 3.80 1.21
C GLN A 91 -12.45 5.31 1.29
N LYS A 92 -13.26 6.08 2.03
CA LYS A 92 -13.01 7.51 2.23
C LYS A 92 -11.74 7.77 3.05
N GLY A 93 -11.44 6.89 4.01
CA GLY A 93 -10.19 6.95 4.76
C GLY A 93 -8.98 6.61 3.89
N TYR A 94 -9.06 5.61 3.00
CA TYR A 94 -8.04 5.36 1.97
C TYR A 94 -7.82 6.60 1.11
N ASN A 95 -8.89 7.23 0.63
CA ASN A 95 -8.78 8.44 -0.19
C ASN A 95 -8.12 9.61 0.57
N LEU A 96 -8.36 9.72 1.88
CA LEU A 96 -7.68 10.70 2.74
C LEU A 96 -6.19 10.41 2.87
N VAL A 97 -5.80 9.16 3.13
CA VAL A 97 -4.38 8.79 3.19
C VAL A 97 -3.71 8.99 1.83
N PHE A 98 -4.38 8.59 0.75
CA PHE A 98 -3.90 8.78 -0.62
C PHE A 98 -3.65 10.24 -0.97
N SER A 99 -4.50 11.17 -0.54
CA SER A 99 -4.31 12.60 -0.81
C SER A 99 -3.18 13.24 0.00
N MET A 100 -2.76 12.61 1.09
CA MET A 100 -1.73 13.12 2.00
C MET A 100 -0.36 12.48 1.80
N PHE A 101 -0.31 11.23 1.34
CA PHE A 101 0.90 10.42 1.26
C PHE A 101 1.21 10.02 -0.18
N SER A 102 2.33 10.52 -0.70
CA SER A 102 2.71 10.31 -2.10
C SER A 102 3.12 8.88 -2.43
N GLY A 103 3.49 8.05 -1.44
CA GLY A 103 3.94 6.69 -1.70
C GLY A 103 2.83 5.78 -2.24
N LEU A 104 1.56 6.00 -1.89
CA LEU A 104 0.45 5.29 -2.54
C LEU A 104 0.29 5.69 -4.00
N GLY A 105 0.44 6.99 -4.31
CA GLY A 105 0.42 7.49 -5.68
C GLY A 105 1.58 6.96 -6.53
N GLU A 106 2.78 6.88 -5.95
CA GLU A 106 3.94 6.22 -6.55
C GLU A 106 3.65 4.74 -6.82
N LEU A 107 3.09 4.01 -5.84
CA LEU A 107 2.77 2.59 -5.99
C LEU A 107 1.76 2.35 -7.12
N GLU A 108 0.72 3.20 -7.24
CA GLU A 108 -0.26 3.12 -8.31
C GLU A 108 0.33 3.38 -9.71
N GLN A 109 1.47 4.05 -9.83
CA GLN A 109 2.12 4.32 -11.11
C GLN A 109 3.00 3.16 -11.60
N ARG A 110 3.43 2.26 -10.69
CA ARG A 110 4.32 1.16 -11.06
C ARG A 110 3.60 0.10 -11.87
N THR A 111 4.28 -0.41 -12.89
CA THR A 111 3.74 -1.41 -13.81
C THR A 111 3.67 -2.79 -13.18
N ASP A 112 4.54 -3.09 -12.21
CA ASP A 112 4.63 -4.37 -11.49
C ASP A 112 3.90 -4.35 -10.13
N ALA A 113 3.28 -3.23 -9.74
CA ALA A 113 2.65 -3.10 -8.42
C ALA A 113 1.53 -4.11 -8.18
N SER A 114 0.66 -4.36 -9.16
CA SER A 114 -0.43 -5.33 -9.02
C SER A 114 0.10 -6.74 -8.73
N ASP A 115 1.20 -7.13 -9.38
CA ASP A 115 1.81 -8.46 -9.22
C ASP A 115 2.46 -8.58 -7.84
N GLN A 116 3.21 -7.55 -7.42
CA GLN A 116 3.88 -7.55 -6.11
C GLN A 116 2.87 -7.47 -4.95
N LEU A 117 1.77 -6.72 -5.11
CA LEU A 117 0.67 -6.71 -4.14
C LEU A 117 0.02 -8.09 -4.00
N LEU A 118 -0.17 -8.80 -5.12
CA LEU A 118 -0.69 -10.17 -5.10
C LEU A 118 0.26 -11.11 -4.36
N VAL A 119 1.56 -11.09 -4.67
CA VAL A 119 2.58 -11.87 -3.95
C VAL A 119 2.56 -11.57 -2.45
N LYS A 120 2.48 -10.28 -2.09
CA LYS A 120 2.37 -9.86 -0.69
C LYS A 120 1.11 -10.43 -0.02
N TYR A 121 -0.04 -10.34 -0.67
CA TYR A 121 -1.31 -10.84 -0.14
C TYR A 121 -1.32 -12.38 0.00
N GLU A 122 -0.73 -13.10 -0.95
CA GLU A 122 -0.55 -14.56 -0.88
C GLU A 122 0.32 -14.99 0.31
N SER A 123 1.33 -14.19 0.66
CA SER A 123 2.24 -14.49 1.77
C SER A 123 1.62 -14.42 3.17
N ILE A 124 0.45 -13.77 3.32
CA ILE A 124 -0.17 -13.52 4.62
C ILE A 124 -1.08 -14.68 4.98
N ASP A 125 -0.78 -15.39 6.06
CA ASP A 125 -1.65 -16.44 6.62
C ASP A 125 -2.64 -15.85 7.64
N PRO A 126 -3.96 -15.83 7.40
CA PRO A 126 -4.94 -15.34 8.37
C PRO A 126 -4.92 -16.12 9.69
N LEU A 127 -4.57 -17.41 9.69
CA LEU A 127 -4.61 -18.24 10.89
C LEU A 127 -3.49 -17.89 11.88
N LYS A 128 -2.40 -17.27 11.40
CA LYS A 128 -1.29 -16.78 12.23
C LYS A 128 -1.75 -15.84 13.34
N ILE A 129 -2.92 -15.21 13.22
CA ILE A 129 -3.47 -14.34 14.26
C ILE A 129 -3.61 -15.04 15.62
N SER A 130 -3.86 -16.36 15.63
CA SER A 130 -3.97 -17.14 16.87
C SER A 130 -2.63 -17.47 17.53
N SER A 131 -1.50 -17.14 16.89
CA SER A 131 -0.16 -17.38 17.44
C SER A 131 0.36 -16.23 18.31
N PHE A 132 -0.31 -15.07 18.28
CA PHE A 132 0.09 -13.92 19.08
C PHE A 132 -0.45 -14.05 20.51
N GLU A 133 0.44 -13.96 21.49
CA GLU A 133 0.08 -13.98 22.91
C GLU A 133 -0.57 -12.66 23.32
N GLU A 134 -0.06 -11.54 22.81
CA GLU A 134 -0.59 -10.23 23.13
C GLU A 134 -1.70 -9.81 22.16
N VAL A 135 -2.83 -9.35 22.73
CA VAL A 135 -3.99 -8.86 21.97
C VAL A 135 -3.60 -7.71 21.03
N ILE A 136 -2.65 -6.86 21.42
CA ILE A 136 -2.20 -5.74 20.59
C ILE A 136 -1.46 -6.20 19.33
N GLU A 137 -0.72 -7.31 19.40
CA GLU A 137 -0.03 -7.89 18.26
C GLU A 137 -1.02 -8.53 17.30
N ALA A 138 -2.00 -9.29 17.83
CA ALA A 138 -3.10 -9.84 17.03
C ALA A 138 -3.90 -8.73 16.32
N GLY A 139 -4.20 -7.64 17.02
CA GLY A 139 -4.89 -6.48 16.46
C GLY A 139 -4.08 -5.75 15.38
N ARG A 140 -2.74 -5.64 15.56
CA ARG A 140 -1.85 -5.10 14.52
C ARG A 140 -1.83 -6.00 13.30
N TYR A 141 -1.77 -7.31 13.49
CA TYR A 141 -1.77 -8.29 12.41
C TYR A 141 -3.07 -8.23 11.58
N SER A 142 -4.23 -8.20 12.24
CA SER A 142 -5.52 -8.04 11.56
C SER A 142 -5.64 -6.71 10.82
N SER A 143 -5.17 -5.62 11.45
CA SER A 143 -5.14 -4.29 10.82
C SER A 143 -4.27 -4.27 9.57
N ASN A 144 -3.08 -4.90 9.59
CA ASN A 144 -2.20 -4.99 8.44
C ASN A 144 -2.81 -5.81 7.30
N LEU A 145 -3.42 -6.97 7.59
CA LEU A 145 -4.14 -7.77 6.60
C LEU A 145 -5.28 -6.97 5.96
N ARG A 146 -6.04 -6.24 6.76
CA ARG A 146 -7.09 -5.37 6.23
C ARG A 146 -6.51 -4.26 5.33
N THR A 147 -5.43 -3.61 5.75
CA THR A 147 -4.82 -2.52 4.97
C THR A 147 -4.35 -3.00 3.60
N ILE A 148 -3.71 -4.17 3.52
CA ILE A 148 -3.32 -4.73 2.22
C ILE A 148 -4.54 -5.08 1.36
N GLU A 149 -5.63 -5.58 1.96
CA GLU A 149 -6.88 -5.86 1.23
C GLU A 149 -7.53 -4.59 0.68
N ILE A 150 -7.46 -3.48 1.41
CA ILE A 150 -7.92 -2.18 0.93
C ILE A 150 -7.04 -1.69 -0.22
N ILE A 151 -5.71 -1.79 -0.10
CA ILE A 151 -4.78 -1.32 -1.14
C ILE A 151 -4.94 -2.16 -2.42
N ILE A 152 -4.84 -3.48 -2.33
CA ILE A 152 -4.89 -4.36 -3.52
C ILE A 152 -6.23 -4.30 -4.26
N SER A 153 -7.31 -3.97 -3.56
CA SER A 153 -8.65 -3.89 -4.14
C SER A 153 -8.99 -2.52 -4.74
N GLN A 154 -8.06 -1.57 -4.79
CA GLN A 154 -8.32 -0.33 -5.52
C GLN A 154 -8.37 -0.58 -7.03
N TYR A 155 -9.29 0.12 -7.70
CA TYR A 155 -9.52 -0.08 -9.14
C TYR A 155 -8.27 0.16 -10.00
N ASN A 156 -7.37 1.05 -9.58
CA ASN A 156 -6.09 1.29 -10.27
C ASN A 156 -5.18 0.06 -10.33
N PHE A 157 -5.27 -0.86 -9.36
CA PHE A 157 -4.56 -2.13 -9.40
C PHE A 157 -5.37 -3.22 -10.10
N LEU A 158 -6.67 -3.32 -9.79
CA LEU A 158 -7.54 -4.38 -10.32
C LEU A 158 -7.70 -4.30 -11.85
N ASN A 159 -7.79 -3.09 -12.41
CA ASN A 159 -7.93 -2.89 -13.86
C ASN A 159 -6.67 -3.30 -14.66
N LYS A 160 -5.52 -3.45 -13.99
CA LYS A 160 -4.25 -3.87 -14.63
C LYS A 160 -4.07 -5.38 -14.63
N LEU A 161 -4.88 -6.12 -13.88
CA LEU A 161 -4.75 -7.57 -13.76
C LEU A 161 -5.20 -8.28 -15.04
N THR A 162 -4.43 -9.27 -15.47
CA THR A 162 -4.85 -10.27 -16.46
C THR A 162 -5.89 -11.22 -15.86
N ASN A 163 -6.62 -11.96 -16.70
CA ASN A 163 -7.58 -12.98 -16.21
C ASN A 163 -6.92 -14.02 -15.28
N GLN A 164 -5.71 -14.46 -15.62
CA GLN A 164 -4.96 -15.39 -14.79
C GLN A 164 -4.68 -14.79 -13.40
N GLN A 165 -4.26 -13.53 -13.33
CA GLN A 165 -3.98 -12.85 -12.06
C GLN A 165 -5.25 -12.55 -11.27
N LYS A 166 -6.35 -12.19 -11.94
CA LYS A 166 -7.68 -12.06 -11.29
C LYS A 166 -8.12 -13.39 -10.69
N LYS A 167 -7.88 -14.51 -11.40
CA LYS A 167 -8.17 -15.86 -10.91
C LYS A 167 -7.33 -16.19 -9.67
N MET A 168 -6.04 -15.90 -9.70
CA MET A 168 -5.15 -16.07 -8.54
C MET A 168 -5.61 -15.23 -7.35
N LEU A 169 -5.83 -13.92 -7.53
CA LEU A 169 -6.29 -13.02 -6.48
C LEU A 169 -7.65 -13.45 -5.92
N GLY A 170 -8.61 -13.77 -6.78
CA GLY A 170 -9.95 -14.17 -6.37
C GLY A 170 -9.96 -15.52 -5.65
N SER A 171 -9.21 -16.50 -6.13
CA SER A 171 -9.06 -17.80 -5.44
C SER A 171 -8.39 -17.61 -4.08
N ARG A 172 -7.36 -16.76 -3.98
CA ARG A 172 -6.72 -16.42 -2.71
C ARG A 172 -7.69 -15.72 -1.77
N ALA A 173 -8.42 -14.72 -2.23
CA ALA A 173 -9.40 -13.99 -1.43
C ALA A 173 -10.52 -14.93 -0.93
N ARG A 174 -11.01 -15.85 -1.74
CA ARG A 174 -11.96 -16.89 -1.29
C ARG A 174 -11.39 -17.75 -0.16
N SER A 175 -10.14 -18.22 -0.31
CA SER A 175 -9.46 -18.97 0.75
C SER A 175 -9.32 -18.13 2.02
N VAL A 176 -8.87 -16.89 1.93
CA VAL A 176 -8.76 -15.96 3.07
C VAL A 176 -10.10 -15.73 3.75
N TYR A 177 -11.18 -15.61 2.97
CA TYR A 177 -12.54 -15.42 3.51
C TYR A 177 -12.92 -16.59 4.43
N LEU A 178 -12.72 -17.83 3.99
CA LEU A 178 -12.99 -19.03 4.81
C LEU A 178 -12.09 -19.08 6.05
N LEU A 179 -10.79 -18.81 5.91
CA LEU A 179 -9.85 -18.82 7.04
C LEU A 179 -10.18 -17.74 8.09
N LYS A 180 -10.61 -16.55 7.65
CA LYS A 180 -11.10 -15.51 8.56
C LYS A 180 -12.40 -15.92 9.25
N LYS A 181 -13.30 -16.61 8.55
CA LYS A 181 -14.56 -17.12 9.11
C LYS A 181 -14.31 -18.17 10.18
N GLU A 182 -13.30 -19.04 10.02
CA GLU A 182 -12.83 -19.97 11.07
C GLU A 182 -12.32 -19.24 12.32
N LYS A 183 -11.82 -18.00 12.15
CA LYS A 183 -11.31 -17.13 13.20
C LYS A 183 -12.23 -15.94 13.45
N ALA A 184 -13.54 -16.20 13.48
CA ALA A 184 -14.58 -15.18 13.66
C ALA A 184 -14.37 -14.31 14.93
N ASP A 185 -13.80 -14.86 16.00
CA ASP A 185 -13.49 -14.12 17.24
C ASP A 185 -12.47 -12.98 17.03
N TYR A 186 -11.62 -13.09 16.00
CA TYR A 186 -10.63 -12.08 15.67
C TYR A 186 -11.09 -11.12 14.57
N TYR A 187 -11.73 -11.66 13.53
CA TYR A 187 -12.05 -10.89 12.33
C TYR A 187 -13.49 -10.36 12.32
N GLY A 188 -14.44 -11.13 12.85
CA GLY A 188 -15.86 -10.83 12.80
C GLY A 188 -16.39 -10.55 11.38
N LEU A 189 -17.60 -10.00 11.30
CA LEU A 189 -18.19 -9.57 10.03
C LEU A 189 -17.36 -8.47 9.35
N PHE A 190 -16.81 -7.55 10.15
CA PHE A 190 -16.03 -6.43 9.62
C PHE A 190 -14.81 -6.90 8.83
N GLY A 191 -14.04 -7.87 9.37
CA GLY A 191 -12.90 -8.44 8.68
C GLY A 191 -13.25 -9.19 7.40
N LEU A 192 -14.44 -9.81 7.34
CA LEU A 192 -14.93 -10.50 6.14
C LEU A 192 -15.31 -9.53 5.02
N SER A 193 -15.86 -8.35 5.34
CA SER A 193 -16.26 -7.34 4.36
C SER A 193 -15.10 -6.87 3.48
N PHE A 194 -13.88 -6.77 4.02
CA PHE A 194 -12.70 -6.38 3.22
C PHE A 194 -12.31 -7.43 2.18
N THR A 195 -12.37 -8.70 2.55
CA THR A 195 -12.11 -9.80 1.62
C THR A 195 -13.25 -9.94 0.60
N ALA A 196 -14.51 -9.77 1.02
CA ALA A 196 -15.65 -9.74 0.11
C ALA A 196 -15.58 -8.57 -0.88
N ALA A 197 -15.09 -7.41 -0.46
CA ALA A 197 -14.89 -6.26 -1.35
C ALA A 197 -13.90 -6.56 -2.48
N ILE A 198 -12.80 -7.32 -2.23
CA ILE A 198 -11.90 -7.77 -3.31
C ILE A 198 -12.69 -8.55 -4.37
N LEU A 199 -13.47 -9.55 -3.94
CA LEU A 199 -14.26 -10.42 -4.83
C LEU A 199 -15.30 -9.62 -5.61
N GLY A 200 -16.07 -8.78 -4.92
CA GLY A 200 -17.09 -7.94 -5.55
C GLY A 200 -16.51 -6.93 -6.53
N ARG A 201 -15.35 -6.33 -6.22
CA ARG A 201 -14.69 -5.38 -7.13
C ARG A 201 -14.12 -6.06 -8.37
N LEU A 202 -13.57 -7.27 -8.25
CA LEU A 202 -13.15 -8.06 -9.42
C LEU A 202 -14.33 -8.33 -10.36
N MET A 203 -15.44 -8.82 -9.81
CA MET A 203 -16.67 -9.06 -10.58
C MET A 203 -17.23 -7.77 -11.20
N LYS A 204 -17.17 -6.65 -10.47
CA LYS A 204 -17.60 -5.34 -10.97
C LYS A 204 -16.72 -4.85 -12.13
N VAL A 205 -15.40 -4.96 -12.02
CA VAL A 205 -14.44 -4.56 -13.06
C VAL A 205 -14.77 -5.27 -14.37
N ASP A 206 -15.08 -6.57 -14.30
CA ASP A 206 -15.44 -7.38 -15.47
C ASP A 206 -16.92 -7.30 -15.85
N LYS A 207 -17.73 -6.56 -15.09
CA LYS A 207 -19.18 -6.43 -15.25
C LYS A 207 -19.87 -7.81 -15.30
N TYR A 208 -19.47 -8.73 -14.42
CA TYR A 208 -19.98 -10.10 -14.39
C TYR A 208 -21.50 -10.10 -14.18
N PRO A 209 -22.31 -10.63 -15.12
CA PRO A 209 -23.77 -10.40 -15.16
C PRO A 209 -24.49 -10.74 -13.86
N THR A 210 -24.26 -11.93 -13.30
CA THR A 210 -24.92 -12.38 -12.05
C THR A 210 -24.61 -11.46 -10.88
N PHE A 211 -23.39 -10.95 -10.78
CA PHE A 211 -23.04 -9.98 -9.73
C PHE A 211 -23.67 -8.61 -9.98
N MET A 212 -23.76 -8.18 -11.24
CA MET A 212 -24.34 -6.88 -11.58
C MET A 212 -25.85 -6.82 -11.32
N GLU A 213 -26.54 -7.96 -11.24
CA GLU A 213 -27.95 -8.04 -10.81
C GLU A 213 -28.14 -7.73 -9.32
N THR A 214 -27.15 -8.05 -8.48
CA THR A 214 -27.19 -7.78 -7.03
C THR A 214 -26.46 -6.49 -6.65
N TYR A 215 -25.55 -5.99 -7.49
CA TYR A 215 -24.82 -4.75 -7.27
C TYR A 215 -25.67 -3.51 -7.66
N ASN A 216 -26.34 -2.92 -6.66
CA ASN A 216 -27.14 -1.71 -6.81
C ASN A 216 -26.87 -0.76 -5.63
N PRO A 217 -26.75 0.58 -5.83
CA PRO A 217 -26.60 1.56 -4.73
C PRO A 217 -27.65 1.53 -3.61
N ARG A 218 -28.76 0.82 -3.81
CA ARG A 218 -29.80 0.60 -2.78
C ARG A 218 -29.66 -0.72 -2.03
N LEU A 219 -28.69 -1.55 -2.42
CA LEU A 219 -28.46 -2.88 -1.88
C LEU A 219 -27.14 -2.92 -1.12
N GLN A 220 -27.06 -3.85 -0.17
CA GLN A 220 -25.98 -3.95 0.79
C GLN A 220 -24.65 -4.35 0.14
N GLU A 221 -24.69 -5.04 -1.00
CA GLU A 221 -23.53 -5.42 -1.80
C GLU A 221 -22.74 -4.20 -2.27
N TRP A 222 -23.43 -3.11 -2.62
CA TRP A 222 -22.79 -1.85 -3.00
C TRP A 222 -22.04 -1.22 -1.82
N ASP A 223 -22.60 -1.27 -0.61
CA ASP A 223 -21.94 -0.77 0.59
C ASP A 223 -20.67 -1.56 0.91
N VAL A 224 -20.71 -2.89 0.78
CA VAL A 224 -19.51 -3.74 0.93
C VAL A 224 -18.47 -3.38 -0.13
N VAL A 225 -18.86 -3.32 -1.40
CA VAL A 225 -17.92 -3.17 -2.52
C VAL A 225 -17.35 -1.76 -2.62
N GLU A 226 -18.15 -0.71 -2.47
CA GLU A 226 -17.67 0.67 -2.60
C GLU A 226 -17.12 1.24 -1.31
N HIS A 227 -17.64 0.81 -0.15
CA HIS A 227 -17.33 1.44 1.14
C HIS A 227 -16.67 0.51 2.15
N TYR A 228 -16.55 -0.80 1.87
CA TYR A 228 -16.11 -1.82 2.82
C TYR A 228 -17.00 -1.91 4.05
N TRP A 229 -18.27 -1.53 3.92
CA TRP A 229 -19.17 -1.51 5.06
C TRP A 229 -19.67 -2.90 5.44
N PRO A 230 -19.58 -3.26 6.74
CA PRO A 230 -20.18 -4.49 7.22
C PRO A 230 -21.69 -4.30 7.24
N THR A 231 -22.38 -5.01 6.35
CA THR A 231 -23.84 -4.98 6.30
C THR A 231 -24.38 -6.19 7.06
N THR A 232 -24.32 -7.38 6.46
CA THR A 232 -24.75 -8.64 7.04
C THR A 232 -23.83 -9.77 6.59
N PHE A 233 -23.80 -10.88 7.34
CA PHE A 233 -23.12 -12.09 6.89
C PHE A 233 -23.68 -12.56 5.55
N GLU A 234 -25.00 -12.55 5.39
CA GLU A 234 -25.70 -12.93 4.15
C GLU A 234 -25.18 -12.15 2.94
N THR A 235 -25.02 -10.83 3.02
CA THR A 235 -24.45 -10.03 1.92
C THR A 235 -23.04 -10.49 1.56
N THR A 236 -22.16 -10.66 2.55
CA THR A 236 -20.79 -11.07 2.27
C THR A 236 -20.70 -12.50 1.74
N GLU A 237 -21.59 -13.39 2.19
CA GLU A 237 -21.72 -14.77 1.70
C GLU A 237 -22.28 -14.81 0.28
N THR A 238 -23.22 -13.94 -0.08
CA THR A 238 -23.71 -13.79 -1.46
C THR A 238 -22.58 -13.37 -2.41
N ILE A 239 -21.79 -12.35 -2.04
CA ILE A 239 -20.62 -11.93 -2.82
C ILE A 239 -19.62 -13.08 -2.95
N TYR A 240 -19.34 -13.77 -1.84
CA TYR A 240 -18.47 -14.94 -1.83
C TYR A 240 -19.02 -16.03 -2.76
N ALA A 241 -20.29 -16.42 -2.67
CA ALA A 241 -20.88 -17.48 -3.47
C ALA A 241 -20.80 -17.18 -4.98
N ILE A 242 -21.23 -15.99 -5.41
CA ILE A 242 -21.21 -15.58 -6.83
C ILE A 242 -19.78 -15.59 -7.39
N SER A 243 -18.78 -15.28 -6.56
CA SER A 243 -17.38 -15.24 -7.01
C SER A 243 -16.87 -16.59 -7.52
N GLU A 244 -17.45 -17.73 -7.12
CA GLU A 244 -17.01 -19.05 -7.59
C GLU A 244 -17.21 -19.19 -9.10
N ASP A 245 -18.44 -18.94 -9.55
CA ASP A 245 -18.81 -19.04 -10.96
C ASP A 245 -18.05 -18.00 -11.79
N TYR A 246 -17.87 -16.79 -11.25
CA TYR A 246 -17.05 -15.77 -11.88
C TYR A 246 -15.62 -16.27 -12.12
N LEU A 247 -14.93 -16.82 -11.11
CA LEU A 247 -13.55 -17.30 -11.27
C LEU A 247 -13.45 -18.51 -12.22
N ASN A 248 -14.49 -19.34 -12.28
CA ASN A 248 -14.59 -20.42 -13.25
C ASN A 248 -14.79 -19.90 -14.69
N SER A 249 -15.39 -18.71 -14.86
CA SER A 249 -15.56 -18.05 -16.16
C SER A 249 -14.29 -17.36 -16.69
N LEU A 250 -13.30 -17.12 -15.83
CA LEU A 250 -12.01 -16.56 -16.23
C LEU A 250 -11.17 -17.63 -16.94
N ASN A 251 -11.07 -17.49 -18.27
CA ASN A 251 -10.15 -18.25 -19.14
C ASN A 251 -8.70 -17.84 -18.90
#